data_AF-A0A7W0Y031-F1
#
_entry.id   AF-A0A7W0Y031-F1
#
_cell.length_a   1.000
_cell.length_b   1.000
_cell.length_c   1.000
_cell.angle_alpha   90.00
_cell.angle_beta   90.00
_cell.angle_gamma   90.00
#
_symmetry.space_group_name_H-M   'P 1'
#
loop_
_entity.id
_entity.type
_entity.pdbx_description
1 polymer ?
#
loop_
_entity_poly.entity_id
_entity_poly.type
_entity_poly.pdbx_seq_one_letter_code
_entity_poly.pdbx_strand_id
1 'polypeptide(L)'
;MAPTTRGINKSLSPSAKTRATIAHRLSAVTGAMTTATIAEMESRHPWFQRLDAEHRSWITLVAQAGIDGFVKWFADPGPAGPSTSDVFGSAPRELARKISLFQTVELVRTTIDVVESQIEEVMPKGDRPILQAAIVQYSREVAFTAAEIYARAAEMRGAWDARLEALVVDAVLRGETDETVLSRASTLGWRSTAAVVVAVGPAPETEETQAVET
;
A
#
# COMPACT_ATOMS: atom_id res chain seq x y z
N MET A 1 -3.52 33.56 17.70
CA MET A 1 -4.85 33.47 17.06
C MET A 1 -4.65 32.85 15.69
N ALA A 2 -4.77 31.52 15.59
CA ALA A 2 -4.49 30.78 14.36
C ALA A 2 -5.73 30.79 13.44
N PRO A 3 -5.58 30.90 12.11
CA PRO A 3 -6.71 30.95 11.21
C PRO A 3 -7.35 29.56 11.07
N THR A 4 -8.62 29.47 11.44
CA THR A 4 -9.45 28.28 11.33
C THR A 4 -9.85 28.05 9.86
N THR A 5 -9.05 27.30 9.11
CA THR A 5 -9.45 26.81 7.77
C THR A 5 -10.40 25.60 7.91
N ARG A 6 -11.57 25.81 8.49
CA ARG A 6 -12.59 24.74 8.68
C ARG A 6 -13.96 25.27 8.29
N GLY A 7 -14.23 25.41 7.00
CA GLY A 7 -15.51 25.99 6.58
C GLY A 7 -15.93 25.92 5.12
N ILE A 8 -15.32 25.10 4.24
CA ILE A 8 -15.72 25.10 2.81
C ILE A 8 -16.43 23.80 2.34
N ASN A 9 -16.23 22.64 2.96
CA ASN A 9 -16.73 21.38 2.36
C ASN A 9 -17.90 20.66 3.06
N LYS A 10 -18.41 21.15 4.20
CA LYS A 10 -19.46 20.44 4.94
C LYS A 10 -20.88 20.67 4.38
N SER A 11 -21.09 21.71 3.58
CA SER A 11 -22.40 22.11 3.03
C SER A 11 -22.80 21.36 1.75
N LEU A 12 -21.89 20.59 1.14
CA LEU A 12 -22.13 19.83 -0.10
C LEU A 12 -22.19 18.32 0.12
N SER A 13 -21.97 17.84 1.35
CA SER A 13 -22.06 16.40 1.65
C SER A 13 -23.53 15.96 1.75
N PRO A 14 -23.94 14.89 1.06
CA PRO A 14 -25.31 14.40 1.11
C PRO A 14 -25.73 14.05 2.53
N SER A 15 -27.02 14.19 2.85
CA SER A 15 -27.56 13.80 4.16
C SER A 15 -27.26 12.34 4.49
N ALA A 16 -27.20 11.97 5.77
CA ALA A 16 -26.97 10.58 6.18
C ALA A 16 -27.99 9.61 5.56
N LYS A 17 -29.27 10.02 5.46
CA LYS A 17 -30.33 9.25 4.82
C LYS A 17 -30.08 9.05 3.32
N THR A 18 -29.64 10.10 2.63
CA THR A 18 -29.29 10.04 1.21
C THR A 18 -28.11 9.10 1.01
N ARG A 19 -27.05 9.21 1.81
CA ARG A 19 -25.89 8.30 1.74
C ARG A 19 -26.28 6.86 1.98
N ALA A 20 -27.07 6.56 3.01
CA ALA A 20 -27.54 5.20 3.28
C ALA A 20 -28.32 4.60 2.09
N THR A 21 -29.13 5.43 1.42
CA THR A 21 -29.88 5.00 0.23
C THR A 21 -28.95 4.69 -0.96
N ILE A 22 -27.98 5.57 -1.21
CA ILE A 22 -26.98 5.37 -2.26
C ILE A 22 -26.11 4.15 -1.94
N ALA A 23 -25.67 3.99 -0.70
CA ALA A 23 -24.87 2.85 -0.24
C ALA A 23 -25.63 1.53 -0.39
N HIS A 24 -26.93 1.51 -0.11
CA HIS A 24 -27.76 0.33 -0.37
C HIS A 24 -27.78 -0.03 -1.87
N ARG A 25 -27.96 0.96 -2.76
CA ARG A 25 -27.91 0.71 -4.21
C ARG A 25 -26.54 0.23 -4.66
N LEU A 26 -25.47 0.85 -4.14
CA LEU A 26 -24.09 0.46 -4.43
C LEU A 26 -23.81 -0.98 -3.95
N SER A 27 -24.28 -1.35 -2.76
CA SER A 27 -24.17 -2.70 -2.21
C SER A 27 -24.89 -3.75 -3.06
N ALA A 28 -25.92 -3.36 -3.81
CA ALA A 28 -26.66 -4.28 -4.68
C ALA A 28 -25.88 -4.60 -5.97
N VAL A 29 -24.88 -3.78 -6.34
CA VAL A 29 -24.08 -3.94 -7.56
C VAL A 29 -22.64 -4.37 -7.30
N THR A 30 -22.22 -4.53 -6.04
CA THR A 30 -20.84 -4.89 -5.67
C THR A 30 -20.37 -6.21 -6.29
N GLY A 31 -21.26 -7.20 -6.42
CA GLY A 31 -20.94 -8.47 -7.06
C GLY A 31 -20.59 -8.31 -8.55
N ALA A 32 -21.33 -7.46 -9.26
CA ALA A 32 -21.04 -7.12 -10.65
C ALA A 32 -19.72 -6.35 -10.77
N MET A 33 -19.47 -5.39 -9.87
CA MET A 33 -18.21 -4.65 -9.80
C MET A 33 -17.01 -5.57 -9.55
N THR A 34 -17.16 -6.55 -8.65
CA THR A 34 -16.11 -7.54 -8.37
C THR A 34 -15.83 -8.38 -9.61
N THR A 35 -16.88 -8.84 -10.29
CA THR A 35 -16.74 -9.63 -11.53
C THR A 35 -16.03 -8.84 -12.63
N ALA A 36 -16.44 -7.58 -12.84
CA ALA A 36 -15.78 -6.67 -13.78
C ALA A 36 -14.31 -6.43 -13.40
N THR A 37 -14.02 -6.31 -12.10
CA THR A 37 -12.66 -6.11 -11.60
C THR A 37 -11.75 -7.29 -11.94
N ILE A 38 -12.23 -8.52 -11.72
CA ILE A 38 -11.44 -9.72 -12.04
C ILE A 38 -11.24 -9.88 -13.54
N ALA A 39 -12.27 -9.62 -14.35
CA ALA A 39 -12.14 -9.64 -15.80
C ALA A 39 -11.11 -8.61 -16.29
N GLU A 40 -11.11 -7.41 -15.72
CA GLU A 40 -10.14 -6.37 -16.06
C GLU A 40 -8.72 -6.73 -15.60
N MET A 41 -8.57 -7.36 -14.43
CA MET A 41 -7.29 -7.87 -13.95
C MET A 41 -6.73 -8.95 -14.88
N GLU A 42 -7.57 -9.90 -15.32
CA GLU A 42 -7.19 -10.91 -16.31
C GLU A 42 -6.75 -10.27 -17.63
N SER A 43 -7.42 -9.20 -18.06
CA SER A 43 -7.07 -8.49 -19.30
C SER A 43 -5.77 -7.68 -19.19
N ARG A 44 -5.61 -6.88 -18.13
CA ARG A 44 -4.50 -5.93 -17.99
C ARG A 44 -3.19 -6.56 -17.53
N HIS A 45 -3.26 -7.65 -16.77
CA HIS A 45 -2.11 -8.21 -16.06
C HIS A 45 -1.79 -9.63 -16.53
N PRO A 46 -0.87 -9.81 -17.49
CA PRO A 46 -0.49 -11.15 -17.99
C PRO A 46 0.01 -12.09 -16.89
N TRP A 47 0.59 -11.55 -15.81
CA TRP A 47 1.03 -12.35 -14.68
C TRP A 47 -0.13 -12.92 -13.86
N PHE A 48 -1.28 -12.25 -13.83
CA PHE A 48 -2.47 -12.72 -13.11
C PHE A 48 -3.01 -14.01 -13.74
N GLN A 49 -2.99 -14.10 -15.08
CA GLN A 49 -3.40 -15.31 -15.81
C GLN A 49 -2.51 -16.54 -15.54
N ARG A 50 -1.27 -16.31 -15.09
CA ARG A 50 -0.32 -17.39 -14.76
C ARG A 50 -0.49 -17.92 -13.34
N LEU A 51 -1.34 -17.30 -12.53
CA LEU A 51 -1.65 -17.78 -11.20
C LEU A 51 -2.54 -19.02 -11.27
N ASP A 52 -2.32 -19.95 -10.35
CA ASP A 52 -3.24 -21.06 -10.17
C ASP A 52 -4.61 -20.57 -9.65
N ALA A 53 -5.59 -21.48 -9.64
CA ALA A 53 -6.96 -21.15 -9.24
C ALA A 53 -7.07 -20.71 -7.77
N GLU A 54 -6.20 -21.20 -6.89
CA GLU A 54 -6.22 -20.87 -5.45
C GLU A 54 -5.80 -19.42 -5.23
N HIS A 55 -4.67 -18.99 -5.81
CA HIS A 55 -4.20 -17.62 -5.66
C HIS A 55 -5.15 -16.62 -6.34
N ARG A 56 -5.74 -16.97 -7.49
CA ARG A 56 -6.76 -16.13 -8.12
C ARG A 56 -8.00 -15.97 -7.24
N SER A 57 -8.44 -17.05 -6.58
CA SER A 57 -9.55 -17.00 -5.62
C SER A 57 -9.27 -16.05 -4.46
N TRP A 58 -8.06 -16.09 -3.88
CA TRP A 58 -7.69 -15.14 -2.83
C TRP A 58 -7.68 -13.69 -3.31
N ILE A 59 -7.18 -13.41 -4.51
CA ILE A 59 -7.22 -12.06 -5.06
C ILE A 59 -8.68 -11.60 -5.25
N THR A 60 -9.57 -12.49 -5.68
CA THR A 60 -11.00 -12.19 -5.77
C THR A 60 -11.60 -11.82 -4.42
N LEU A 61 -11.27 -12.54 -3.36
CA LEU A 61 -11.74 -12.22 -2.00
C LEU A 61 -11.22 -10.85 -1.52
N VAL A 62 -9.97 -10.53 -1.83
CA VAL A 62 -9.36 -9.23 -1.47
C VAL A 62 -10.00 -8.09 -2.25
N ALA A 63 -10.25 -8.28 -3.55
CA ALA A 63 -10.95 -7.30 -4.37
C ALA A 63 -12.36 -7.06 -3.82
N GLN A 64 -13.09 -8.12 -3.50
CA GLN A 64 -14.42 -8.02 -2.89
C GLN A 64 -14.37 -7.25 -1.55
N ALA A 65 -13.44 -7.61 -0.65
CA ALA A 65 -13.28 -6.94 0.63
C ALA A 65 -12.96 -5.45 0.49
N GLY A 66 -12.17 -5.07 -0.52
CA GLY A 66 -11.89 -3.66 -0.81
C GLY A 66 -13.12 -2.90 -1.31
N ILE A 67 -13.92 -3.49 -2.20
CA ILE A 67 -15.14 -2.84 -2.70
C ILE A 67 -16.20 -2.77 -1.58
N ASP A 68 -16.38 -3.82 -0.79
CA ASP A 68 -17.27 -3.83 0.38
C ASP A 68 -16.81 -2.81 1.44
N GLY A 69 -15.49 -2.68 1.65
CA GLY A 69 -14.89 -1.67 2.50
C GLY A 69 -15.22 -0.24 2.05
N PHE A 70 -15.19 0.03 0.75
CA PHE A 70 -15.64 1.31 0.19
C PHE A 70 -17.13 1.56 0.45
N VAL A 71 -18.00 0.58 0.19
CA VAL A 71 -19.44 0.69 0.44
C VAL A 71 -19.73 1.00 1.91
N LYS A 72 -19.08 0.27 2.82
CA LYS A 72 -19.22 0.42 4.27
C LYS A 72 -18.76 1.80 4.72
N TRP A 73 -17.58 2.23 4.27
CA TRP A 73 -17.07 3.56 4.60
C TRP A 73 -17.98 4.67 4.04
N PHE A 74 -18.49 4.51 2.83
CA PHE A 74 -19.38 5.51 2.22
C PHE A 74 -20.72 5.63 2.97
N ALA A 75 -21.25 4.52 3.47
CA ALA A 75 -22.47 4.51 4.29
C ALA A 75 -22.28 5.29 5.59
N ASP A 76 -21.16 5.06 6.28
CA ASP A 76 -20.81 5.68 7.55
C ASP A 76 -19.36 6.18 7.59
N PRO A 77 -19.07 7.37 7.02
CA PRO A 77 -17.73 7.93 7.02
C PRO A 77 -17.42 8.46 8.42
N GLY A 78 -16.83 7.60 9.25
CA GLY A 78 -16.34 7.96 10.57
C GLY A 78 -15.26 9.06 10.52
N PRO A 79 -14.98 9.73 11.65
CA PRO A 79 -14.03 10.84 11.70
C PRO A 79 -12.58 10.44 11.38
N ALA A 80 -12.24 9.16 11.50
CA ALA A 80 -10.93 8.60 11.21
C ALA A 80 -10.69 8.36 9.70
N GLY A 81 -11.69 8.59 8.84
CA GLY A 81 -11.60 8.29 7.41
C GLY A 81 -11.77 6.79 7.09
N PRO A 82 -11.58 6.40 5.82
CA PRO A 82 -11.61 5.01 5.40
C PRO A 82 -10.55 4.15 6.09
N SER A 83 -10.96 3.02 6.67
CA SER A 83 -10.02 1.99 7.12
C SER A 83 -9.62 1.11 5.94
N THR A 84 -8.34 1.08 5.64
CA THR A 84 -7.74 0.26 4.56
C THR A 84 -7.31 -1.12 5.05
N SER A 85 -7.52 -1.41 6.34
CA SER A 85 -7.34 -2.74 6.94
C SER A 85 -8.08 -3.83 6.18
N ASP A 86 -9.25 -3.50 5.62
CA ASP A 86 -10.11 -4.46 4.93
C ASP A 86 -9.54 -4.81 3.54
N VAL A 87 -8.69 -3.95 2.96
CA VAL A 87 -8.01 -4.16 1.66
C VAL A 87 -6.71 -4.95 1.83
N PHE A 88 -5.88 -4.61 2.81
CA PHE A 88 -4.53 -5.19 2.96
C PHE A 88 -4.43 -6.26 4.06
N GLY A 89 -5.37 -6.28 5.02
CA GLY A 89 -5.36 -7.18 6.17
C GLY A 89 -6.25 -8.42 6.01
N SER A 90 -7.11 -8.46 4.98
CA SER A 90 -8.03 -9.58 4.70
C SER A 90 -7.37 -10.70 3.88
N ALA A 91 -6.22 -10.43 3.26
CA ALA A 91 -5.50 -11.38 2.41
C ALA A 91 -4.76 -12.46 3.24
N PRO A 92 -4.80 -13.75 2.85
CA PRO A 92 -3.97 -14.79 3.45
C PRO A 92 -2.47 -14.48 3.35
N ARG A 93 -1.69 -14.87 4.36
CA ARG A 93 -0.22 -14.67 4.37
C ARG A 93 0.48 -15.42 3.23
N GLU A 94 -0.15 -16.47 2.73
CA GLU A 94 0.27 -17.25 1.57
C GLU A 94 0.25 -16.39 0.31
N LEU A 95 -0.78 -15.56 0.11
CA LEU A 95 -0.86 -14.66 -1.04
C LEU A 95 0.28 -13.63 -1.01
N ALA A 96 0.57 -13.05 0.16
CA ALA A 96 1.65 -12.07 0.33
C ALA A 96 3.05 -12.61 -0.01
N ARG A 97 3.23 -13.95 -0.04
CA ARG A 97 4.48 -14.59 -0.45
C ARG A 97 4.56 -14.88 -1.95
N LYS A 98 3.46 -14.73 -2.67
CA LYS A 98 3.31 -15.19 -4.07
C LYS A 98 3.21 -14.04 -5.06
N ILE A 99 2.68 -12.91 -4.62
CA ILE A 99 2.67 -11.68 -5.40
C ILE A 99 3.62 -10.66 -4.76
N SER A 100 4.29 -9.88 -5.60
CA SER A 100 5.13 -8.78 -5.17
C SER A 100 4.28 -7.58 -4.73
N LEU A 101 4.86 -6.68 -3.93
CA LEU A 101 4.20 -5.42 -3.56
C LEU A 101 3.79 -4.59 -4.79
N PHE A 102 4.59 -4.65 -5.87
CA PHE A 102 4.28 -3.96 -7.12
C PHE A 102 2.99 -4.51 -7.74
N GLN A 103 2.89 -5.84 -7.83
CA GLN A 103 1.68 -6.51 -8.32
C GLN A 103 0.46 -6.19 -7.44
N THR A 104 0.62 -6.11 -6.12
CA THR A 104 -0.45 -5.68 -5.22
C THR A 104 -0.96 -4.28 -5.56
N VAL A 105 -0.06 -3.33 -5.85
CA VAL A 105 -0.45 -1.96 -6.25
C VAL A 105 -1.14 -1.96 -7.62
N GLU A 106 -0.67 -2.76 -8.57
CA GLU A 106 -1.33 -2.91 -9.87
C GLU A 106 -2.77 -3.41 -9.73
N LEU A 107 -3.01 -4.40 -8.86
CA LEU A 107 -4.34 -4.91 -8.55
C LEU A 107 -5.21 -3.82 -7.93
N VAL A 108 -4.72 -3.12 -6.89
CA VAL A 108 -5.46 -2.05 -6.22
C VAL A 108 -5.85 -0.94 -7.19
N ARG A 109 -4.91 -0.50 -8.05
CA ARG A 109 -5.17 0.50 -9.08
C ARG A 109 -6.27 0.05 -10.04
N THR A 110 -6.20 -1.21 -10.48
CA THR A 110 -7.21 -1.78 -11.39
C THR A 110 -8.58 -1.83 -10.74
N THR A 111 -8.67 -2.23 -9.47
CA THR A 111 -9.93 -2.22 -8.72
C THR A 111 -10.52 -0.82 -8.63
N ILE A 112 -9.71 0.21 -8.33
CA ILE A 112 -10.17 1.60 -8.27
C ILE A 112 -10.69 2.07 -9.63
N ASP A 113 -9.91 1.88 -10.70
CA ASP A 113 -10.30 2.27 -12.06
C ASP A 113 -11.63 1.61 -12.48
N VAL A 114 -11.80 0.32 -12.16
CA VAL A 114 -13.03 -0.42 -12.48
C VAL A 114 -14.20 0.08 -11.65
N VAL A 115 -14.03 0.32 -10.35
CA VAL A 115 -15.11 0.87 -9.50
C VAL A 115 -15.54 2.24 -10.01
N GLU A 116 -14.61 3.10 -10.42
CA GLU A 116 -14.91 4.39 -11.05
C GLU A 116 -15.73 4.22 -12.33
N SER A 117 -15.30 3.33 -13.23
CA SER A 117 -16.03 3.02 -14.46
C SER A 117 -17.43 2.45 -14.19
N GLN A 118 -17.54 1.54 -13.22
CA GLN A 118 -18.80 0.91 -12.86
C GLN A 118 -19.77 1.90 -12.19
N ILE A 119 -19.28 2.85 -11.40
CA ILE A 119 -20.10 3.96 -10.88
C ILE A 119 -20.76 4.72 -12.04
N GLU A 120 -20.01 5.00 -13.11
CA GLU A 120 -20.56 5.70 -14.28
C GLU A 120 -21.54 4.83 -15.08
N GLU A 121 -21.29 3.54 -15.18
CA GLU A 121 -22.10 2.62 -15.97
C GLU A 121 -23.41 2.24 -15.27
N VAL A 122 -23.35 1.77 -14.03
CA VAL A 122 -24.48 1.07 -13.38
C VAL A 122 -25.25 1.94 -12.37
N MET A 123 -24.68 3.04 -11.88
CA MET A 123 -25.36 3.86 -10.87
C MET A 123 -26.31 4.89 -11.48
N PRO A 124 -27.41 5.25 -10.78
CA PRO A 124 -28.31 6.33 -11.22
C PRO A 124 -27.56 7.65 -11.40
N LYS A 125 -27.87 8.41 -12.45
CA LYS A 125 -27.19 9.68 -12.79
C LYS A 125 -27.10 10.68 -11.63
N GLY A 126 -28.10 10.72 -10.75
CA GLY A 126 -28.10 11.60 -9.57
C GLY A 126 -27.13 11.18 -8.47
N ASP A 127 -26.75 9.90 -8.41
CA ASP A 127 -25.86 9.34 -7.39
C ASP A 127 -24.38 9.43 -7.82
N ARG A 128 -24.10 9.47 -9.13
CA ARG A 128 -22.73 9.39 -9.70
C ARG A 128 -21.77 10.47 -9.18
N PRO A 129 -22.10 11.78 -9.17
CA PRO A 129 -21.15 12.79 -8.73
C PRO A 129 -20.74 12.63 -7.26
N ILE A 130 -21.68 12.17 -6.42
CA ILE A 130 -21.44 11.90 -5.00
C ILE A 130 -20.48 10.71 -4.86
N LEU A 131 -20.73 9.63 -5.61
CA LEU A 131 -19.89 8.42 -5.57
C LEU A 131 -18.50 8.65 -6.17
N GLN A 132 -18.40 9.45 -7.23
CA GLN A 132 -17.13 9.86 -7.84
C GLN A 132 -16.26 10.68 -6.86
N ALA A 133 -16.86 11.65 -6.16
CA ALA A 133 -16.14 12.36 -5.11
C ALA A 133 -15.71 11.43 -3.97
N ALA A 134 -16.56 10.47 -3.60
CA ALA A 134 -16.28 9.50 -2.55
C ALA A 134 -15.13 8.54 -2.91
N ILE A 135 -15.12 7.98 -4.12
CA ILE A 135 -14.08 7.03 -4.55
C ILE A 135 -12.70 7.71 -4.69
N VAL A 136 -12.65 8.98 -5.09
CA VAL A 136 -11.41 9.78 -5.08
C VAL A 136 -10.86 9.95 -3.65
N GLN A 137 -11.74 10.22 -2.68
CA GLN A 137 -11.31 10.31 -1.28
C GLN A 137 -10.85 8.94 -0.74
N TYR A 138 -11.59 7.87 -1.05
CA TYR A 138 -11.26 6.52 -0.60
C TYR A 138 -9.92 6.03 -1.20
N SER A 139 -9.72 6.20 -2.51
CA SER A 139 -8.51 5.79 -3.22
C SER A 139 -7.27 6.52 -2.71
N ARG A 140 -7.40 7.79 -2.29
CA ARG A 140 -6.30 8.54 -1.67
C ARG A 140 -5.77 7.88 -0.40
N GLU A 141 -6.66 7.42 0.49
CA GLU A 141 -6.24 6.76 1.74
C GLU A 141 -5.65 5.37 1.47
N VAL A 142 -6.21 4.64 0.51
CA VAL A 142 -5.63 3.38 0.02
C VAL A 142 -4.21 3.61 -0.52
N ALA A 143 -4.00 4.69 -1.28
CA ALA A 143 -2.69 5.03 -1.82
C ALA A 143 -1.68 5.40 -0.72
N PHE A 144 -2.08 6.15 0.31
CA PHE A 144 -1.19 6.44 1.45
C PHE A 144 -0.84 5.19 2.25
N THR A 145 -1.80 4.29 2.45
CA THR A 145 -1.53 3.00 3.11
C THR A 145 -0.52 2.18 2.29
N ALA A 146 -0.69 2.13 0.97
CA ALA A 146 0.27 1.47 0.09
C ALA A 146 1.66 2.13 0.19
N ALA A 147 1.73 3.46 0.19
CA ALA A 147 2.98 4.20 0.35
C ALA A 147 3.67 3.90 1.70
N GLU A 148 2.92 3.80 2.79
CA GLU A 148 3.46 3.43 4.11
C GLU A 148 4.04 2.01 4.13
N ILE A 149 3.36 1.05 3.50
CA ILE A 149 3.88 -0.32 3.34
C ILE A 149 5.20 -0.31 2.57
N TYR A 150 5.29 0.48 1.50
CA TYR A 150 6.52 0.65 0.73
C TYR A 150 7.64 1.30 1.53
N ALA A 151 7.33 2.37 2.28
CA ALA A 151 8.28 3.06 3.13
C ALA A 151 8.87 2.10 4.17
N ARG A 152 8.02 1.36 4.90
CA ARG A 152 8.47 0.33 5.84
C ARG A 152 9.33 -0.75 5.19
N ALA A 153 8.93 -1.22 4.00
CA ALA A 153 9.71 -2.21 3.27
C ALA A 153 11.10 -1.67 2.85
N ALA A 154 11.21 -0.36 2.56
CA ALA A 154 12.48 0.28 2.25
C ALA A 154 13.34 0.49 3.51
N GLU A 155 12.76 0.93 4.62
CA GLU A 155 13.44 1.09 5.91
C GLU A 155 14.03 -0.23 6.42
N MET A 156 13.25 -1.32 6.34
CA MET A 156 13.72 -2.65 6.74
C MET A 156 14.90 -3.14 5.90
N ARG A 157 14.95 -2.79 4.61
CA ARG A 157 16.12 -3.09 3.76
C ARG A 157 17.33 -2.26 4.16
N GLY A 158 17.17 -0.96 4.41
CA GLY A 158 18.26 -0.11 4.89
C GLY A 158 18.85 -0.59 6.22
N ALA A 159 18.00 -1.03 7.16
CA ALA A 159 18.43 -1.59 8.44
C ALA A 159 19.20 -2.92 8.28
N TRP A 160 18.83 -3.74 7.30
CA TRP A 160 19.54 -4.98 6.98
C TRP A 160 20.93 -4.71 6.40
N ASP A 161 21.05 -3.75 5.47
CA ASP A 161 22.32 -3.38 4.86
C ASP A 161 23.29 -2.79 5.88
N ALA A 162 22.83 -1.87 6.74
CA ALA A 162 23.65 -1.30 7.82
C ALA A 162 24.17 -2.37 8.81
N ARG A 163 23.37 -3.40 9.09
CA ARG A 163 23.79 -4.52 9.94
C ARG A 163 24.84 -5.40 9.25
N LEU A 164 24.68 -5.67 7.95
CA LEU A 164 25.68 -6.40 7.17
C LEU A 164 27.01 -5.62 7.11
N GLU A 165 26.94 -4.31 6.89
CA GLU A 165 28.11 -3.42 6.89
C GLU A 165 28.83 -3.47 8.25
N ALA A 166 28.08 -3.33 9.35
CA ALA A 166 28.65 -3.39 10.70
C ALA A 166 29.36 -4.73 10.98
N LEU A 167 28.78 -5.86 10.53
CA LEU A 167 29.41 -7.18 10.68
C LEU A 167 30.69 -7.32 9.85
N VAL A 168 30.74 -6.75 8.64
CA VAL A 168 31.95 -6.77 7.82
C VAL A 168 33.04 -5.88 8.44
N VAL A 169 32.68 -4.67 8.92
CA VAL A 169 33.61 -3.77 9.62
C VAL A 169 34.16 -4.42 10.89
N ASP A 170 33.29 -5.04 11.69
CA ASP A 170 33.66 -5.71 12.92
C ASP A 170 34.63 -6.89 12.67
N ALA A 171 34.38 -7.71 11.65
CA ALA A 171 35.27 -8.80 11.27
C ALA A 171 36.65 -8.29 10.79
N VAL A 172 36.67 -7.20 10.01
CA VAL A 172 37.92 -6.54 9.60
C VAL A 172 38.70 -6.00 10.81
N LEU A 173 38.01 -5.38 11.78
CA LEU A 173 38.64 -4.89 13.02
C LEU A 173 39.23 -6.01 13.87
N ARG A 174 38.62 -7.20 13.86
CA ARG A 174 39.15 -8.40 14.54
C ARG A 174 40.21 -9.15 13.73
N GLY A 175 40.46 -8.74 12.48
CA GLY A 175 41.38 -9.44 11.58
C GLY A 175 40.88 -10.81 11.12
N GLU A 176 39.56 -11.04 11.13
CA GLU A 176 38.94 -12.25 10.61
C GLU A 176 39.01 -12.24 9.09
N THR A 177 39.55 -13.30 8.48
CA THR A 177 39.75 -13.42 7.03
C THR A 177 39.02 -14.62 6.43
N ASP A 178 37.90 -15.03 7.02
CA ASP A 178 37.15 -16.19 6.53
C ASP A 178 36.36 -15.87 5.24
N GLU A 179 35.94 -16.91 4.52
CA GLU A 179 35.13 -16.75 3.31
C GLU A 179 33.76 -16.13 3.59
N THR A 180 33.29 -16.13 4.85
CA THR A 180 31.98 -15.58 5.21
C THR A 180 31.99 -14.05 5.18
N VAL A 181 33.11 -13.41 5.56
CA VAL A 181 33.33 -11.97 5.44
C VAL A 181 33.31 -11.54 3.97
N LEU A 182 34.02 -12.27 3.11
CA LEU A 182 34.07 -12.01 1.67
C LEU A 182 32.69 -12.16 1.02
N SER A 183 31.95 -13.21 1.39
CA SER A 183 30.58 -13.44 0.91
C SER A 183 29.63 -12.29 1.31
N ARG A 184 29.68 -11.84 2.57
CA ARG A 184 28.87 -10.70 3.07
C ARG A 184 29.25 -9.39 2.37
N ALA A 185 30.53 -9.08 2.22
CA ALA A 185 31.00 -7.89 1.50
C ALA A 185 30.53 -7.91 0.03
N SER A 186 30.58 -9.07 -0.63
CA SER A 186 30.09 -9.21 -2.01
C SER A 186 28.58 -8.99 -2.15
N THR A 187 27.79 -9.32 -1.10
CA THR A 187 26.34 -9.10 -1.04
C THR A 187 26.01 -7.60 -0.97
N LEU A 188 26.86 -6.82 -0.30
CA LEU A 188 26.81 -5.34 -0.30
C LEU A 188 27.34 -4.70 -1.60
N GLY A 189 27.75 -5.52 -2.58
CA GLY A 189 28.32 -5.02 -3.83
C GLY A 189 29.78 -4.56 -3.72
N TRP A 190 30.46 -4.82 -2.59
CA TRP A 190 31.89 -4.52 -2.42
C TRP A 190 32.71 -5.58 -3.18
N ARG A 191 32.84 -5.39 -4.50
CA ARG A 191 33.48 -6.33 -5.43
C ARG A 191 34.88 -5.87 -5.88
N SER A 192 35.59 -5.15 -5.02
CA SER A 192 36.92 -4.66 -5.35
C SER A 192 37.96 -5.77 -5.18
N THR A 193 38.80 -5.99 -6.19
CA THR A 193 40.04 -6.76 -6.09
C THR A 193 41.23 -5.92 -5.62
N ALA A 194 41.02 -4.61 -5.42
CA ALA A 194 42.05 -3.68 -4.97
C ALA A 194 42.21 -3.69 -3.45
N ALA A 195 43.40 -3.31 -2.98
CA ALA A 195 43.68 -3.15 -1.55
C ALA A 195 42.70 -2.14 -0.93
N VAL A 196 42.08 -2.54 0.19
CA VAL A 196 41.19 -1.68 0.99
C VAL A 196 42.03 -0.96 2.04
N VAL A 197 41.80 0.35 2.21
CA VAL A 197 42.37 1.14 3.30
C VAL A 197 41.28 1.41 4.32
N VAL A 198 41.56 1.08 5.59
CA VAL A 198 40.66 1.37 6.71
C VAL A 198 41.23 2.55 7.49
N ALA A 199 40.42 3.61 7.64
CA ALA A 199 40.73 4.73 8.52
C ALA A 199 39.84 4.64 9.76
N VAL A 200 40.44 4.67 10.95
CA VAL A 200 39.72 4.61 12.23
C VAL A 200 40.01 5.89 13.00
N GLY A 201 38.96 6.50 13.56
CA GLY A 201 39.05 7.69 14.39
C GLY A 201 37.95 7.73 15.44
N PRO A 202 38.04 8.63 16.43
CA PRO A 202 36.98 8.83 17.40
C PRO A 202 35.67 9.27 16.70
N ALA A 203 34.55 8.73 17.13
CA ALA A 203 33.24 9.19 16.67
C ALA A 203 33.04 10.66 17.11
N PRO A 204 32.50 11.53 16.25
CA PRO A 204 32.16 12.89 16.66
C PRO A 204 31.16 12.85 17.83
N GLU A 205 31.32 13.74 18.80
CA GLU A 205 30.31 13.96 19.84
C GLU A 205 29.01 14.34 19.14
N THR A 206 28.06 13.41 19.08
CA THR A 206 26.78 13.66 18.44
C THR A 206 25.93 14.36 19.49
N GLU A 207 25.73 15.67 19.37
CA GLU A 207 24.56 16.27 20.02
C GLU A 207 23.34 15.53 19.49
N GLU A 208 22.50 15.02 20.40
CA GLU A 208 21.25 14.36 20.06
C GLU A 208 20.46 15.25 19.10
N THR A 209 20.41 14.86 17.83
CA THR A 209 19.50 15.48 16.87
C THR A 209 18.09 15.25 17.39
N GLN A 210 17.53 16.26 18.06
CA GLN A 210 16.12 16.31 18.40
C GLN A 210 15.34 16.02 17.12
N ALA A 211 14.57 14.94 17.14
CA ALA A 211 13.57 14.66 16.14
C ALA A 211 12.69 15.90 16.03
N VAL A 212 12.82 16.64 14.92
CA VAL A 212 11.96 17.78 14.62
C VAL A 212 10.61 17.21 14.26
N GLU A 213 9.73 17.19 15.26
CA GLU A 213 8.29 17.02 15.10
C GLU A 213 7.75 18.33 14.51
N THR A 214 7.36 18.32 13.24
CA THR A 214 6.48 19.33 12.62
C THR A 214 5.55 18.69 11.61
#